data_AF-A0A1D6JMD5-F1
#
_entry.id   AF-A0A1D6JMD5-F1
#
_cell.length_a   1.000
_cell.length_b   1.000
_cell.length_c   1.000
_cell.angle_alpha   90.00
_cell.angle_beta   90.00
_cell.angle_gamma   90.00
#
_symmetry.space_group_name_H-M   'P 1'
#
loop_
_entity.id
_entity.type
_entity.pdbx_description
1 polymer ?
#
loop_
_entity_poly.entity_id
_entity_poly.type
_entity_poly.pdbx_seq_one_letter_code
_entity_poly.pdbx_strand_id
1 'polypeptide(L)'
;MTSLSRTLSRGGPMQSPGARRIQRTQTAVNFGEPMFDSEVVPSSLVEIAPILRVANEVEMANPRVAYLCRFYAFEKAHRLDPTSSGRGVRQFKTALLQRLERENEPTLMGRGQKSDAREIQTFYHSYYKKYIQALQNASDQLDRAQLTKAYQTAAILFEVLKAVTQQHAVEILEAADKVKEKTKIYLPFNILPLDPDSGNQAIMKFPEIQAAASALRNTRGLPWPKTYEHKVNEDLLDWLQAMFGFQTDSVSNQREHLILLLANIHIRRNPKTDQQSKLDDNALNDVMKRLFKNYKKWCKYLGRKSSLW
;
A
#
# COMPACT_ATOMS: atom_id res chain seq x y z
N MET A 1 -6.30 71.56 -61.94
CA MET A 1 -7.47 70.95 -62.59
C MET A 1 -8.22 70.13 -61.55
N THR A 2 -9.48 70.47 -61.32
CA THR A 2 -10.59 69.74 -60.63
C THR A 2 -10.29 69.09 -59.27
N SER A 3 -11.05 69.26 -58.18
CA SER A 3 -12.26 70.01 -57.80
C SER A 3 -12.56 69.50 -56.38
N LEU A 4 -12.30 70.30 -55.35
CA LEU A 4 -13.29 70.87 -54.41
C LEU A 4 -14.11 69.91 -53.52
N SER A 5 -13.91 70.12 -52.20
CA SER A 5 -14.96 70.26 -51.16
C SER A 5 -15.62 68.98 -50.62
N ARG A 6 -16.05 68.84 -49.36
CA ARG A 6 -16.25 69.78 -48.24
C ARG A 6 -16.52 68.98 -46.93
N THR A 7 -15.96 69.46 -45.82
CA THR A 7 -16.55 69.64 -44.47
C THR A 7 -17.25 68.52 -43.67
N LEU A 8 -16.75 68.40 -42.43
CA LEU A 8 -17.44 68.43 -41.11
C LEU A 8 -18.24 67.22 -40.60
N SER A 9 -17.59 66.52 -39.65
CA SER A 9 -18.03 66.07 -38.31
C SER A 9 -19.53 65.97 -37.98
N ARG A 10 -19.98 64.79 -37.51
CA ARG A 10 -20.74 64.56 -36.26
C ARG A 10 -20.97 63.06 -35.99
N GLY A 11 -20.91 62.64 -34.73
CA GLY A 11 -20.82 61.25 -34.29
C GLY A 11 -22.08 60.37 -34.35
N GLY A 12 -21.84 59.07 -34.15
CA GLY A 12 -22.80 57.97 -33.95
C GLY A 12 -22.15 56.81 -33.17
N PRO A 13 -22.91 55.93 -32.50
CA PRO A 13 -22.60 55.43 -31.16
C PRO A 13 -21.77 54.13 -31.07
N MET A 14 -21.12 53.93 -29.92
CA MET A 14 -20.44 52.71 -29.48
C MET A 14 -21.34 51.46 -29.61
N GLN A 15 -20.88 50.47 -30.38
CA GLN A 15 -21.41 49.10 -30.34
C GLN A 15 -20.63 48.26 -29.33
N SER A 16 -21.37 47.58 -28.45
CA SER A 16 -20.90 46.63 -27.45
C SER A 16 -20.20 45.40 -28.06
N PRO A 17 -19.17 44.83 -27.41
CA PRO A 17 -18.49 43.65 -27.94
C PRO A 17 -19.41 42.42 -27.93
N GLY A 18 -19.62 41.84 -29.11
CA GLY A 18 -20.42 40.62 -29.29
C GLY A 18 -19.84 39.42 -28.53
N ALA A 19 -20.74 38.64 -27.95
CA ALA A 19 -20.44 37.39 -27.27
C ALA A 19 -19.70 36.43 -28.22
N ARG A 20 -18.43 36.13 -27.93
CA ARG A 20 -17.71 35.03 -28.58
C ARG A 20 -18.36 33.72 -28.16
N ARG A 21 -19.21 33.18 -29.03
CA ARG A 21 -19.74 31.83 -28.94
C ARG A 21 -18.58 30.85 -29.04
N ILE A 22 -18.14 30.34 -27.89
CA ILE A 22 -17.20 29.22 -27.82
C ILE A 22 -17.89 28.03 -28.51
N GLN A 23 -17.44 27.68 -29.72
CA GLN A 23 -17.82 26.42 -30.33
C GLN A 23 -17.25 25.31 -29.44
N ARG A 24 -18.16 24.58 -28.77
CA ARG A 24 -17.87 23.35 -28.07
C ARG A 24 -17.23 22.40 -29.07
N THR A 25 -15.93 22.14 -28.93
CA THR A 25 -15.28 21.01 -29.58
C THR A 25 -15.96 19.76 -29.02
N GLN A 26 -16.86 19.15 -29.78
CA GLN A 26 -17.28 17.78 -29.51
C GLN A 26 -16.06 16.91 -29.84
N THR A 27 -15.27 16.59 -28.82
CA THR A 27 -14.40 15.41 -28.88
C THR A 27 -15.31 14.19 -28.82
N ALA A 28 -15.89 13.83 -29.95
CA ALA A 28 -16.19 12.42 -30.22
C ALA A 28 -14.82 11.73 -30.28
N VAL A 29 -14.29 11.38 -29.11
CA VAL A 29 -13.13 10.52 -29.01
C VAL A 29 -13.57 9.18 -29.57
N ASN A 30 -13.02 8.87 -30.73
CA ASN A 30 -13.06 7.55 -31.33
C ASN A 30 -12.52 6.57 -30.26
N PHE A 31 -13.39 5.82 -29.58
CA PHE A 31 -12.99 4.81 -28.60
C PHE A 31 -12.45 3.58 -29.36
N GLY A 32 -11.30 3.75 -30.03
CA GLY A 32 -10.40 2.63 -30.26
C GLY A 32 -9.84 2.22 -28.91
N GLU A 33 -10.08 0.97 -28.52
CA GLU A 33 -9.80 0.41 -27.20
C GLU A 33 -8.42 0.82 -26.64
N PRO A 34 -8.36 1.61 -25.57
CA PRO A 34 -7.35 1.37 -24.58
C PRO A 34 -7.86 0.22 -23.72
N MET A 35 -7.08 -0.86 -23.61
CA MET A 35 -7.20 -1.77 -22.47
C MET A 35 -7.44 -0.92 -21.24
N PHE A 36 -8.53 -1.16 -20.52
CA PHE A 36 -8.89 -0.39 -19.34
C PHE A 36 -7.70 -0.44 -18.38
N ASP A 37 -6.91 0.64 -18.35
CA ASP A 37 -5.69 0.65 -17.57
C ASP A 37 -6.13 0.74 -16.10
N SER A 38 -6.18 -0.43 -15.49
CA SER A 38 -6.73 -0.65 -14.15
C SER A 38 -5.87 0.02 -13.08
N GLU A 39 -4.74 0.62 -13.47
CA GLU A 39 -3.85 1.41 -12.64
C GLU A 39 -4.26 2.89 -12.57
N VAL A 40 -5.09 3.39 -13.49
CA VAL A 40 -5.53 4.80 -13.51
C VAL A 40 -6.87 4.94 -12.79
N VAL A 41 -6.83 4.80 -11.47
CA VAL A 41 -7.99 5.01 -10.59
C VAL A 41 -8.03 6.48 -10.14
N PRO A 42 -9.21 7.14 -10.13
CA PRO A 42 -9.36 8.49 -9.57
C PRO A 42 -8.81 8.58 -8.14
N SER A 43 -8.22 9.71 -7.76
CA SER A 43 -7.60 9.89 -6.44
C SER A 43 -8.56 9.69 -5.27
N SER A 44 -9.84 10.00 -5.45
CA SER A 44 -10.90 9.76 -4.46
C SER A 44 -11.30 8.29 -4.32
N LEU A 45 -10.81 7.41 -5.19
CA LEU A 45 -11.15 5.99 -5.26
C LEU A 45 -9.93 5.07 -5.11
N VAL A 46 -8.78 5.56 -4.66
CA VAL A 46 -7.52 4.78 -4.58
C VAL A 46 -7.69 3.42 -3.88
N GLU A 47 -8.61 3.32 -2.92
CA GLU A 47 -8.94 2.07 -2.23
C GLU A 47 -9.44 0.92 -3.11
N ILE A 48 -9.96 1.19 -4.32
CA ILE A 48 -10.44 0.12 -5.23
C ILE A 48 -9.32 -0.43 -6.12
N ALA A 49 -8.19 0.27 -6.25
CA ALA A 49 -7.10 -0.13 -7.13
C ALA A 49 -6.54 -1.53 -6.81
N PRO A 50 -6.35 -1.93 -5.53
CA PRO A 50 -5.93 -3.29 -5.21
C PRO A 50 -6.94 -4.36 -5.68
N ILE A 51 -8.24 -4.06 -5.64
CA ILE A 51 -9.30 -4.99 -6.05
C ILE A 51 -9.22 -5.25 -7.56
N LEU A 52 -9.03 -4.19 -8.35
CA LEU A 52 -8.89 -4.30 -9.80
C LEU A 52 -7.59 -5.00 -10.21
N ARG A 53 -6.49 -4.76 -9.48
CA ARG A 53 -5.24 -5.50 -9.68
C ARG A 53 -5.44 -7.00 -9.47
N VAL A 54 -6.08 -7.39 -8.36
CA VAL A 54 -6.41 -8.80 -8.09
C VAL A 54 -7.33 -9.38 -9.16
N ALA A 55 -8.32 -8.62 -9.63
CA ALA A 55 -9.20 -9.07 -10.71
C ALA A 55 -8.42 -9.44 -11.98
N ASN A 56 -7.46 -8.61 -12.39
CA ASN A 56 -6.63 -8.89 -13.57
C ASN A 56 -5.69 -10.09 -13.34
N GLU A 57 -5.14 -10.24 -12.12
CA GLU A 57 -4.26 -11.37 -11.79
C GLU A 57 -4.99 -12.72 -11.87
N VAL A 58 -6.26 -12.78 -11.46
CA VAL A 58 -7.02 -14.02 -11.42
C VAL A 58 -7.81 -14.29 -12.69
N GLU A 59 -7.90 -13.34 -13.62
CA GLU A 59 -8.70 -13.43 -14.85
C GLU A 59 -8.36 -14.65 -15.70
N MET A 60 -7.06 -14.92 -15.89
CA MET A 60 -6.61 -16.09 -16.65
C MET A 60 -6.93 -17.42 -15.95
N ALA A 61 -7.00 -17.42 -14.62
CA ALA A 61 -7.25 -18.62 -13.83
C ALA A 61 -8.74 -18.90 -13.65
N ASN A 62 -9.54 -17.86 -13.45
CA ASN A 62 -10.99 -17.94 -13.31
C ASN A 62 -11.65 -16.61 -13.74
N PRO A 63 -12.14 -16.52 -14.99
CA PRO A 63 -12.76 -15.31 -15.51
C PRO A 63 -13.99 -14.86 -14.72
N ARG A 64 -14.77 -15.81 -14.16
CA ARG A 64 -15.96 -15.46 -13.36
C ARG A 64 -15.56 -14.81 -12.03
N VAL A 65 -14.53 -15.30 -11.37
CA VAL A 65 -14.01 -14.66 -10.13
C VAL A 65 -13.45 -13.27 -10.42
N ALA A 66 -12.74 -13.09 -11.54
CA ALA A 66 -12.28 -11.75 -11.96
C ALA A 66 -13.44 -10.78 -12.18
N TYR A 67 -14.52 -11.24 -12.85
CA TYR A 67 -15.76 -10.49 -13.00
C TYR A 67 -16.36 -10.08 -11.64
N LEU A 68 -16.44 -11.01 -10.68
CA LEU A 68 -16.97 -10.73 -9.34
C LEU A 68 -16.11 -9.70 -8.58
N CYS A 69 -14.78 -9.77 -8.71
CA CYS A 69 -13.87 -8.75 -8.16
C CYS A 69 -14.14 -7.36 -8.75
N ARG A 70 -14.32 -7.26 -10.08
CA ARG A 70 -14.65 -5.99 -10.76
C ARG A 70 -16.01 -5.46 -10.35
N PHE A 71 -16.99 -6.35 -10.19
CA PHE A 71 -18.33 -5.98 -9.73
C PHE A 71 -18.28 -5.43 -8.30
N TYR A 72 -17.57 -6.10 -7.39
CA TYR A 72 -17.34 -5.61 -6.03
C TYR A 72 -16.60 -4.26 -6.02
N ALA A 73 -15.59 -4.07 -6.88
CA ALA A 73 -14.89 -2.80 -7.02
C ALA A 73 -15.85 -1.67 -7.46
N PHE A 74 -16.78 -1.95 -8.39
CA PHE A 74 -17.79 -1.01 -8.83
C PHE A 74 -18.74 -0.62 -7.69
N GLU A 75 -19.25 -1.59 -6.92
CA GLU A 75 -20.09 -1.31 -5.75
C GLU A 75 -19.35 -0.49 -4.69
N LYS A 76 -18.09 -0.85 -4.39
CA LYS A 76 -17.25 -0.12 -3.43
C LYS A 76 -17.01 1.32 -3.90
N ALA A 77 -16.74 1.52 -5.19
CA ALA A 77 -16.63 2.86 -5.78
C ALA A 77 -17.93 3.65 -5.65
N HIS A 78 -19.10 3.00 -5.82
CA HIS A 78 -20.39 3.65 -5.62
C HIS A 78 -20.60 4.07 -4.16
N ARG A 79 -20.24 3.23 -3.19
CA ARG A 79 -20.31 3.58 -1.75
C ARG A 79 -19.38 4.73 -1.37
N LEU A 80 -18.17 4.78 -1.95
CA LEU A 80 -17.17 5.83 -1.66
C LEU A 80 -17.56 7.22 -2.20
N ASP A 81 -18.21 7.28 -3.37
CA ASP A 81 -18.70 8.54 -3.95
C ASP A 81 -20.06 8.36 -4.64
N PRO A 82 -21.17 8.30 -3.88
CA PRO A 82 -22.49 8.02 -4.46
C PRO A 82 -22.90 9.03 -5.55
N THR A 83 -22.50 10.29 -5.38
CA THR A 83 -22.83 11.40 -6.29
C THR A 83 -21.94 11.45 -7.54
N SER A 84 -20.84 10.69 -7.58
CA SER A 84 -19.82 10.74 -8.63
C SER A 84 -19.27 12.16 -8.87
N SER A 85 -19.09 12.90 -7.78
CA SER A 85 -18.65 14.31 -7.78
C SER A 85 -17.13 14.46 -7.91
N GLY A 86 -16.36 13.42 -7.57
CA GLY A 86 -14.91 13.42 -7.70
C GLY A 86 -14.43 13.54 -9.15
N ARG A 87 -13.28 14.18 -9.33
CA ARG A 87 -12.67 14.37 -10.66
C ARG A 87 -12.46 13.01 -11.34
N GLY A 88 -13.06 12.82 -12.51
CA GLY A 88 -12.94 11.59 -13.30
C GLY A 88 -13.75 10.39 -12.79
N VAL A 89 -14.41 10.49 -11.63
CA VAL A 89 -15.15 9.37 -11.00
C VAL A 89 -16.29 8.89 -11.88
N ARG A 90 -17.09 9.82 -12.44
CA ARG A 90 -18.22 9.45 -13.31
C ARG A 90 -17.76 8.70 -14.55
N GLN A 91 -16.72 9.19 -15.22
CA GLN A 91 -16.15 8.56 -16.42
C GLN A 91 -15.64 7.16 -16.09
N PHE A 92 -14.89 7.03 -14.99
CA PHE A 92 -14.38 5.76 -14.51
C PHE A 92 -15.51 4.75 -14.21
N LYS A 93 -16.54 5.15 -13.44
CA LYS A 93 -17.67 4.28 -13.11
C LYS A 93 -18.46 3.84 -14.34
N THR A 94 -18.76 4.78 -15.25
CA THR A 94 -19.46 4.46 -16.49
C THR A 94 -18.68 3.44 -17.32
N ALA A 95 -17.37 3.64 -17.46
CA ALA A 95 -16.55 2.76 -18.26
C ALA A 95 -16.37 1.38 -17.59
N LEU A 96 -16.25 1.32 -16.25
CA LEU A 96 -16.22 0.06 -15.50
C LEU A 96 -17.56 -0.70 -15.63
N LEU A 97 -18.69 0.01 -15.58
CA LEU A 97 -20.02 -0.59 -15.78
C LEU A 97 -20.17 -1.20 -17.18
N GLN A 98 -19.78 -0.47 -18.22
CA GLN A 98 -19.82 -0.98 -19.61
C GLN A 98 -18.98 -2.24 -19.79
N ARG A 99 -17.82 -2.32 -19.11
CA ARG A 99 -16.99 -3.53 -19.10
C ARG A 99 -17.70 -4.69 -18.41
N LEU A 100 -18.32 -4.44 -17.25
CA LEU A 100 -19.10 -5.46 -16.54
C LEU A 100 -20.27 -5.98 -17.39
N GLU A 101 -20.99 -5.10 -18.08
CA GLU A 101 -22.08 -5.51 -18.98
C GLU A 101 -21.58 -6.44 -20.11
N ARG A 102 -20.42 -6.13 -20.69
CA ARG A 102 -19.79 -6.93 -21.75
C ARG A 102 -19.30 -8.30 -21.25
N GLU A 103 -18.70 -8.33 -20.06
CA GLU A 103 -18.08 -9.54 -19.50
C GLU A 103 -19.07 -10.46 -18.77
N ASN A 104 -20.26 -9.99 -18.41
CA ASN A 104 -21.18 -10.76 -17.57
C ASN A 104 -21.61 -12.09 -18.19
N GLU A 105 -22.24 -12.06 -19.38
CA GLU A 105 -22.73 -13.27 -20.05
C GLU A 105 -21.63 -14.29 -20.37
N PRO A 106 -20.49 -13.93 -21.00
CA PRO A 106 -19.46 -14.91 -21.33
C PRO A 106 -18.85 -15.55 -20.08
N THR A 107 -18.61 -14.77 -19.02
CA THR A 107 -18.07 -15.31 -17.76
C THR A 107 -19.09 -16.16 -17.01
N LEU A 108 -20.39 -15.83 -17.11
CA LEU A 108 -21.47 -16.59 -16.50
C LEU A 108 -21.66 -17.95 -17.20
N MET A 109 -21.61 -17.98 -18.54
CA MET A 109 -21.66 -19.23 -19.32
C MET A 109 -20.47 -20.15 -19.03
N GLY A 110 -19.29 -19.57 -18.81
CA GLY A 110 -18.08 -20.31 -18.45
C GLY A 110 -17.98 -20.71 -16.96
N ARG A 111 -18.99 -20.40 -16.14
CA ARG A 111 -18.98 -20.68 -14.70
C ARG A 111 -19.09 -22.18 -14.44
N GLY A 112 -18.16 -22.73 -13.65
CA GLY A 112 -18.15 -24.16 -13.31
C GLY A 112 -19.12 -24.54 -12.18
N GLN A 113 -19.44 -23.61 -11.28
CA GLN A 113 -20.27 -23.84 -10.11
C GLN A 113 -21.73 -23.38 -10.31
N LYS A 114 -22.61 -23.87 -9.42
CA LYS A 114 -24.05 -23.57 -9.45
C LYS A 114 -24.38 -22.11 -9.12
N SER A 115 -23.51 -21.42 -8.40
CA SER A 115 -23.69 -20.02 -8.02
C SER A 115 -22.35 -19.32 -7.93
N ASP A 116 -22.37 -17.99 -8.05
CA ASP A 116 -21.17 -17.15 -7.92
C ASP A 116 -20.54 -17.29 -6.53
N ALA A 117 -21.36 -17.44 -5.49
CA ALA A 117 -20.88 -17.72 -4.13
C ALA A 117 -20.05 -19.01 -4.05
N ARG A 118 -20.52 -20.09 -4.69
CA ARG A 118 -19.79 -21.37 -4.71
C ARG A 118 -18.55 -21.31 -5.61
N GLU A 119 -18.61 -20.56 -6.70
CA GLU A 119 -17.47 -20.33 -7.60
C GLU A 119 -16.30 -19.67 -6.85
N ILE A 120 -16.55 -18.50 -6.24
CA ILE A 120 -15.50 -17.79 -5.52
C ILE A 120 -15.07 -18.50 -4.23
N GLN A 121 -15.98 -19.20 -3.54
CA GLN A 121 -15.62 -20.07 -2.42
C GLN A 121 -14.62 -21.15 -2.86
N THR A 122 -14.93 -21.89 -3.93
CA THR A 122 -14.07 -22.98 -4.41
C THR A 122 -12.72 -22.45 -4.87
N PHE A 123 -12.72 -21.32 -5.59
CA PHE A 123 -11.50 -20.66 -6.03
C PHE A 123 -10.64 -20.20 -4.85
N TYR A 124 -11.24 -19.59 -3.82
CA TYR A 124 -10.53 -19.14 -2.62
C TYR A 124 -9.80 -20.30 -1.91
N HIS A 125 -10.47 -21.44 -1.72
CA HIS A 125 -9.85 -22.62 -1.11
C HIS A 125 -8.69 -23.16 -1.95
N SER A 126 -8.89 -23.26 -3.27
CA SER A 126 -7.84 -23.68 -4.20
C SER A 126 -6.64 -22.74 -4.17
N TYR A 127 -6.88 -21.42 -4.17
CA TYR A 127 -5.85 -20.39 -4.07
C TYR A 127 -5.08 -20.50 -2.76
N TYR A 128 -5.76 -20.62 -1.63
CA TYR A 128 -5.14 -20.73 -0.31
C TYR A 128 -4.22 -21.96 -0.22
N LYS A 129 -4.69 -23.12 -0.70
CA LYS A 129 -3.88 -24.35 -0.73
C LYS A 129 -2.66 -24.21 -1.64
N LYS A 130 -2.85 -23.66 -2.83
CA LYS A 130 -1.81 -23.57 -3.87
C LYS A 130 -0.75 -22.52 -3.57
N TYR A 131 -1.13 -21.37 -3.04
CA TYR A 131 -0.21 -20.22 -2.87
C TYR A 131 0.17 -19.98 -1.42
N ILE A 132 -0.72 -20.15 -0.44
CA ILE A 132 -0.37 -19.87 0.96
C ILE A 132 0.22 -21.12 1.61
N GLN A 133 -0.52 -22.24 1.64
CA GLN A 133 -0.04 -23.46 2.29
C GLN A 133 1.23 -24.02 1.63
N ALA A 134 1.29 -24.02 0.29
CA ALA A 134 2.48 -24.50 -0.41
C ALA A 134 3.72 -23.65 -0.12
N LEU A 135 3.59 -22.32 -0.10
CA LEU A 135 4.71 -21.43 0.22
C LEU A 135 5.13 -21.52 1.70
N GLN A 136 4.18 -21.74 2.62
CA GLN A 136 4.51 -21.97 4.04
C GLN A 136 5.30 -23.26 4.25
N ASN A 137 5.01 -24.31 3.47
CA ASN A 137 5.66 -25.61 3.60
C ASN A 137 7.01 -25.68 2.87
N ALA A 138 7.32 -24.72 1.99
CA ALA A 138 8.59 -24.63 1.28
C ALA A 138 9.69 -24.07 2.21
N SER A 139 10.28 -24.94 3.03
CA SER A 139 11.26 -24.64 4.09
C SER A 139 12.49 -23.82 3.64
N ASP A 140 12.95 -23.98 2.41
CA ASP A 140 14.33 -23.59 2.06
C ASP A 140 14.45 -22.29 1.25
N GLN A 141 13.34 -21.76 0.73
CA GLN A 141 13.26 -20.50 0.01
C GLN A 141 11.88 -19.88 0.27
N LEU A 142 11.70 -19.33 1.47
CA LEU A 142 10.54 -18.49 1.73
C LEU A 142 10.70 -17.22 0.88
N ASP A 143 10.13 -17.22 -0.33
CA ASP A 143 9.95 -15.99 -1.10
C ASP A 143 8.88 -15.16 -0.38
N ARG A 144 9.33 -14.41 0.62
CA ARG A 144 8.50 -13.54 1.47
C ARG A 144 7.70 -12.58 0.61
N ALA A 145 8.25 -12.10 -0.51
CA ALA A 145 7.54 -11.20 -1.41
C ALA A 145 6.35 -11.92 -2.08
N GLN A 146 6.55 -13.15 -2.56
CA GLN A 146 5.45 -13.97 -3.07
C GLN A 146 4.42 -14.30 -2.00
N LEU A 147 4.84 -14.66 -0.79
CA LEU A 147 3.92 -14.96 0.32
C LEU A 147 3.11 -13.72 0.74
N THR A 148 3.76 -12.56 0.83
CA THR A 148 3.12 -11.27 1.10
C THR A 148 2.07 -10.96 0.04
N LYS A 149 2.43 -11.10 -1.24
CA LYS A 149 1.50 -10.94 -2.36
C LYS A 149 0.33 -11.91 -2.24
N ALA A 150 0.58 -13.18 -1.94
CA ALA A 150 -0.47 -14.18 -1.79
C ALA A 150 -1.47 -13.84 -0.68
N TYR A 151 -0.99 -13.35 0.47
CA TYR A 151 -1.87 -12.87 1.54
C TYR A 151 -2.67 -11.62 1.15
N GLN A 152 -2.08 -10.69 0.41
CA GLN A 152 -2.79 -9.51 -0.10
C GLN A 152 -3.91 -9.90 -1.06
N THR A 153 -3.62 -10.78 -2.03
CA THR A 153 -4.62 -11.29 -2.97
C THR A 153 -5.72 -12.07 -2.25
N ALA A 154 -5.36 -12.94 -1.29
CA ALA A 154 -6.33 -13.70 -0.49
C ALA A 154 -7.24 -12.78 0.33
N ALA A 155 -6.72 -11.71 0.93
CA ALA A 155 -7.52 -10.75 1.69
C ALA A 155 -8.61 -10.10 0.81
N ILE A 156 -8.25 -9.69 -0.41
CA ILE A 156 -9.20 -9.12 -1.38
C ILE A 156 -10.23 -10.17 -1.83
N LEU A 157 -9.79 -11.40 -2.17
CA LEU A 157 -10.70 -12.47 -2.56
C LEU A 157 -11.70 -12.79 -1.45
N PHE A 158 -11.27 -12.72 -0.18
CA PHE A 158 -12.15 -12.90 0.97
C PHE A 158 -13.16 -11.76 1.12
N GLU A 159 -12.76 -10.50 0.92
CA GLU A 159 -13.70 -9.36 0.90
C GLU A 159 -14.81 -9.56 -0.16
N VAL A 160 -14.43 -9.98 -1.36
CA VAL A 160 -15.37 -10.23 -2.47
C VAL A 160 -16.29 -11.41 -2.13
N LEU A 161 -15.73 -12.51 -1.61
CA LEU A 161 -16.50 -13.66 -1.15
C LEU A 161 -17.54 -13.27 -0.09
N LYS A 162 -17.17 -12.42 0.88
CA LYS A 162 -18.09 -11.91 1.90
C LYS A 162 -19.22 -11.08 1.30
N ALA A 163 -18.92 -10.24 0.31
CA ALA A 163 -19.91 -9.44 -0.39
C ALA A 163 -20.92 -10.32 -1.17
N VAL A 164 -20.43 -11.34 -1.87
CA VAL A 164 -21.26 -12.26 -2.69
C VAL A 164 -22.12 -13.19 -1.82
N THR A 165 -21.64 -13.58 -0.64
CA THR A 165 -22.34 -14.53 0.25
C THR A 165 -23.31 -13.88 1.24
N GLN A 166 -23.44 -12.55 1.24
CA GLN A 166 -24.30 -11.79 2.16
C GLN A 166 -24.10 -12.19 3.64
N GLN A 167 -22.85 -12.47 4.04
CA GLN A 167 -22.44 -12.84 5.41
C GLN A 167 -22.87 -14.24 5.92
N HIS A 168 -23.47 -15.11 5.10
CA HIS A 168 -23.90 -16.44 5.55
C HIS A 168 -22.82 -17.55 5.48
N ALA A 169 -21.59 -17.24 5.06
CA ALA A 169 -20.53 -18.22 4.91
C ALA A 169 -19.69 -18.41 6.20
N VAL A 170 -20.27 -19.13 7.17
CA VAL A 170 -19.63 -19.42 8.48
C VAL A 170 -18.39 -20.31 8.32
N GLU A 171 -18.38 -21.23 7.35
CA GLU A 171 -17.32 -22.25 7.16
C GLU A 171 -15.94 -21.69 6.75
N ILE A 172 -15.83 -20.41 6.36
CA ILE A 172 -14.58 -19.81 5.83
C ILE A 172 -13.98 -18.77 6.80
N LEU A 173 -14.66 -18.50 7.92
CA LEU A 173 -14.25 -17.44 8.87
C LEU A 173 -12.86 -17.70 9.45
N GLU A 174 -12.53 -18.94 9.84
CA GLU A 174 -11.23 -19.23 10.45
C GLU A 174 -10.04 -19.03 9.50
N ALA A 175 -10.16 -19.44 8.25
CA ALA A 175 -9.11 -19.22 7.25
C ALA A 175 -8.96 -17.73 6.95
N ALA A 176 -10.05 -16.99 7.00
CA ALA A 176 -10.06 -15.56 6.75
C ALA A 176 -9.49 -14.73 7.90
N ASP A 177 -9.76 -15.11 9.15
CA ASP A 177 -9.16 -14.48 10.31
C ASP A 177 -7.65 -14.69 10.30
N LYS A 178 -7.18 -15.89 9.96
CA LYS A 178 -5.76 -16.17 9.73
C LYS A 178 -5.16 -15.31 8.63
N VAL A 179 -5.83 -15.20 7.47
CA VAL A 179 -5.37 -14.31 6.38
C VAL A 179 -5.27 -12.87 6.87
N LYS A 180 -6.31 -12.36 7.54
CA LYS A 180 -6.35 -10.98 8.05
C LYS A 180 -5.25 -10.70 9.07
N GLU A 181 -4.97 -11.64 9.95
CA GLU A 181 -3.86 -11.54 10.91
C GLU A 181 -2.51 -11.55 10.19
N LYS A 182 -2.29 -12.49 9.26
CA LYS A 182 -1.03 -12.62 8.52
C LYS A 182 -0.79 -11.44 7.57
N THR A 183 -1.82 -10.86 6.94
CA THR A 183 -1.68 -9.65 6.11
C THR A 183 -1.17 -8.46 6.91
N LYS A 184 -1.49 -8.35 8.21
CA LYS A 184 -0.92 -7.31 9.08
C LYS A 184 0.56 -7.54 9.41
N ILE A 185 1.00 -8.79 9.37
CA ILE A 185 2.36 -9.21 9.72
C ILE A 185 3.27 -9.09 8.49
N TYR A 186 2.79 -9.51 7.32
CA TYR A 186 3.51 -9.43 6.05
C TYR A 186 3.28 -8.07 5.39
N LEU A 187 3.96 -7.05 5.91
CA LEU A 187 3.96 -5.72 5.31
C LEU A 187 4.94 -5.66 4.13
N PRO A 188 4.55 -5.01 3.02
CA PRO A 188 5.47 -4.69 1.95
C PRO A 188 6.51 -3.65 2.42
N PHE A 189 7.65 -3.58 1.72
CA PHE A 189 8.69 -2.54 1.81
C PHE A 189 9.75 -2.65 2.93
N ASN A 190 9.54 -3.47 3.96
CA ASN A 190 10.59 -3.77 4.94
C ASN A 190 11.49 -4.91 4.45
N ILE A 191 12.80 -4.66 4.39
CA ILE A 191 13.83 -5.65 4.05
C ILE A 191 14.02 -6.63 5.22
N LEU A 192 13.98 -6.12 6.46
CA LEU A 192 14.19 -6.95 7.64
C LEU A 192 12.86 -7.56 8.11
N PRO A 193 12.76 -8.89 8.11
CA PRO A 193 11.53 -9.57 8.49
C PRO A 193 11.49 -9.76 10.01
N LEU A 194 11.16 -8.68 10.72
CA LEU A 194 11.17 -8.64 12.20
C LEU A 194 9.96 -9.32 12.85
N ASP A 195 9.05 -9.90 12.06
CA ASP A 195 7.91 -10.65 12.56
C ASP A 195 8.31 -12.01 13.16
N PRO A 196 7.50 -12.56 14.09
CA PRO A 196 7.79 -13.82 14.77
C PRO A 196 8.02 -15.01 13.83
N ASP A 197 7.31 -15.05 12.69
CA ASP A 197 7.36 -16.18 11.76
C ASP A 197 8.61 -16.20 10.88
N SER A 198 9.39 -15.12 10.89
CA SER A 198 10.46 -14.90 9.92
C SER A 198 11.87 -14.86 10.52
N GLY A 199 12.02 -15.24 11.78
CA GLY A 199 13.32 -15.31 12.45
C GLY A 199 14.34 -16.22 11.74
N ASN A 200 13.88 -17.20 10.95
CA ASN A 200 14.73 -18.14 10.23
C ASN A 200 15.19 -17.66 8.84
N GLN A 201 14.76 -16.48 8.38
CA GLN A 201 15.18 -15.96 7.08
C GLN A 201 16.70 -15.69 7.06
N ALA A 202 17.33 -15.90 5.90
CA ALA A 202 18.80 -15.82 5.77
C ALA A 202 19.38 -14.49 6.27
N ILE A 203 18.71 -13.38 5.99
CA ILE A 203 19.13 -12.05 6.45
C ILE A 203 19.10 -11.90 7.97
N MET A 204 18.21 -12.63 8.66
CA MET A 204 18.13 -12.63 10.12
C MET A 204 19.19 -13.52 10.78
N LYS A 205 19.92 -14.33 9.99
CA LYS A 205 21.02 -15.18 10.47
C LYS A 205 22.36 -14.42 10.55
N PHE A 206 22.45 -13.22 10.00
CA PHE A 206 23.67 -12.40 10.12
C PHE A 206 23.86 -11.94 11.58
N PRO A 207 25.01 -12.22 12.21
CA PRO A 207 25.24 -11.93 13.62
C PRO A 207 25.14 -10.43 13.94
N GLU A 208 25.51 -9.56 13.01
CA GLU A 208 25.47 -8.11 13.19
C GLU A 208 24.04 -7.56 13.19
N ILE A 209 23.15 -8.18 12.39
CA ILE A 209 21.71 -7.87 12.40
C ILE A 209 21.10 -8.32 13.72
N GLN A 210 21.45 -9.54 14.19
CA GLN A 210 20.97 -10.05 15.48
C GLN A 210 21.46 -9.21 16.66
N ALA A 211 22.74 -8.82 16.65
CA ALA A 211 23.35 -7.96 17.66
C ALA A 211 22.68 -6.58 17.71
N ALA A 212 22.46 -5.95 16.54
CA ALA A 212 21.79 -4.66 16.45
C ALA A 212 20.32 -4.72 16.90
N ALA A 213 19.56 -5.72 16.44
CA ALA A 213 18.16 -5.91 16.84
C ALA A 213 18.05 -6.20 18.35
N SER A 214 18.95 -7.03 18.90
CA SER A 214 18.98 -7.33 20.34
C SER A 214 19.34 -6.11 21.18
N ALA A 215 20.24 -5.24 20.68
CA ALA A 215 20.60 -4.01 21.38
C ALA A 215 19.39 -3.06 21.53
N LEU A 216 18.50 -2.98 20.54
CA LEU A 216 17.29 -2.15 20.61
C LEU A 216 16.28 -2.64 21.66
N ARG A 217 16.30 -3.93 22.01
CA ARG A 217 15.44 -4.51 23.05
C ARG A 217 15.88 -4.17 24.47
N ASN A 218 17.02 -3.50 24.64
CA ASN A 218 17.44 -3.02 25.95
C ASN A 218 16.65 -1.77 26.35
N THR A 219 15.44 -1.98 26.87
CA THR A 219 14.51 -0.94 27.32
C THR A 219 14.51 -0.76 28.84
N ARG A 220 15.53 -1.30 29.54
CA ARG A 220 15.64 -1.23 31.01
C ARG A 220 15.66 0.22 31.48
N GLY A 221 14.78 0.53 32.44
CA GLY A 221 14.69 1.86 33.05
C GLY A 221 13.87 2.87 32.25
N LEU A 222 13.27 2.50 31.11
CA LEU A 222 12.35 3.37 30.39
C LEU A 222 10.98 3.45 31.10
N PRO A 223 10.38 4.65 31.22
CA PRO A 223 9.05 4.81 31.80
C PRO A 223 7.99 4.47 30.76
N TRP A 224 7.35 3.31 30.89
CA TRP A 224 6.23 2.91 30.04
C TRP A 224 4.89 3.50 30.52
N PRO A 225 3.93 3.76 29.63
CA PRO A 225 2.58 4.14 30.03
C PRO A 225 1.93 3.07 30.91
N LYS A 226 1.20 3.47 31.97
CA LYS A 226 0.58 2.52 32.92
C LYS A 226 -0.41 1.55 32.28
N THR A 227 -1.03 1.95 31.17
CA THR A 227 -2.02 1.17 30.42
C THR A 227 -1.42 0.47 29.21
N TYR A 228 -0.08 0.40 29.11
CA TYR A 228 0.58 -0.23 27.97
C TYR A 228 0.52 -1.76 28.09
N GLU A 229 0.03 -2.40 27.02
CA GLU A 229 0.05 -3.85 26.89
C GLU A 229 1.39 -4.29 26.30
N HIS A 230 2.19 -4.97 27.12
CA HIS A 230 3.51 -5.44 26.74
C HIS A 230 3.45 -6.51 25.63
N LYS A 231 4.39 -6.42 24.69
CA LYS A 231 4.50 -7.35 23.57
C LYS A 231 5.78 -8.17 23.68
N VAL A 232 5.73 -9.39 23.14
CA VAL A 232 6.93 -10.21 23.02
C VAL A 232 7.91 -9.52 22.07
N ASN A 233 9.18 -9.46 22.46
CA ASN A 233 10.27 -8.82 21.70
C ASN A 233 10.13 -7.31 21.49
N GLU A 234 9.45 -6.60 22.41
CA GLU A 234 9.35 -5.14 22.37
C GLU A 234 10.73 -4.44 22.45
N ASP A 235 10.83 -3.31 21.76
CA ASP A 235 12.07 -2.55 21.66
C ASP A 235 11.90 -1.06 21.94
N LEU A 236 13.02 -0.33 21.87
CA LEU A 236 13.05 1.11 22.06
C LEU A 236 12.05 1.87 21.15
N LEU A 237 11.79 1.35 19.95
CA LEU A 237 10.91 2.01 18.98
C LEU A 237 9.45 1.78 19.34
N ASP A 238 9.11 0.62 19.95
CA ASP A 238 7.78 0.40 20.54
C ASP A 238 7.54 1.34 21.74
N TRP A 239 8.57 1.57 22.55
CA TRP A 239 8.49 2.55 23.64
C TRP A 239 8.25 3.97 23.11
N LEU A 240 8.99 4.39 22.08
CA LEU A 240 8.78 5.68 21.44
C LEU A 240 7.37 5.79 20.84
N GLN A 241 6.86 4.72 20.23
CA GLN A 241 5.50 4.67 19.72
C GLN A 241 4.49 4.88 20.85
N ALA A 242 4.62 4.16 21.96
CA ALA A 242 3.70 4.22 23.09
C ALA A 242 3.71 5.60 23.77
N MET A 243 4.88 6.23 23.87
CA MET A 243 5.03 7.52 24.55
C MET A 243 4.60 8.72 23.70
N PHE A 244 4.87 8.67 22.40
CA PHE A 244 4.71 9.84 21.52
C PHE A 244 3.64 9.67 20.44
N GLY A 245 3.02 8.49 20.33
CA GLY A 245 1.94 8.23 19.38
C GLY A 245 2.39 8.18 17.91
N PHE A 246 3.63 7.73 17.64
CA PHE A 246 4.12 7.60 16.26
C PHE A 246 3.29 6.57 15.47
N GLN A 247 3.08 6.87 14.18
CA GLN A 247 2.40 5.95 13.27
C GLN A 247 3.18 4.63 13.13
N THR A 248 2.49 3.50 13.11
CA THR A 248 3.08 2.15 13.06
C THR A 248 4.09 1.98 11.94
N ASP A 249 3.76 2.42 10.72
CA ASP A 249 4.65 2.26 9.58
C ASP A 249 5.91 3.12 9.71
N SER A 250 5.79 4.31 10.31
CA SER A 250 6.95 5.16 10.61
C SER A 250 7.90 4.47 11.58
N VAL A 251 7.35 3.88 12.64
CA VAL A 251 8.11 3.14 13.66
C VAL A 251 8.81 1.94 13.02
N SER A 252 8.09 1.12 12.24
CA SER A 252 8.65 -0.03 11.54
C SER A 252 9.78 0.35 10.59
N ASN A 253 9.59 1.41 9.79
CA ASN A 253 10.61 1.91 8.87
C ASN A 253 11.87 2.42 9.59
N GLN A 254 11.69 3.19 10.67
CA GLN A 254 12.82 3.73 11.44
C GLN A 254 13.56 2.63 12.21
N ARG A 255 12.84 1.63 12.72
CA ARG A 255 13.42 0.44 13.35
C ARG A 255 14.37 -0.28 12.40
N GLU A 256 13.89 -0.63 11.21
CA GLU A 256 14.71 -1.29 10.19
C GLU A 256 15.93 -0.45 9.81
N HIS A 257 15.73 0.83 9.52
CA HIS A 257 16.80 1.73 9.14
C HIS A 257 17.89 1.82 10.23
N LEU A 258 17.49 1.90 11.51
CA LEU A 258 18.43 1.93 12.62
C LEU A 258 19.19 0.61 12.77
N ILE A 259 18.52 -0.54 12.65
CA ILE A 259 19.17 -1.86 12.71
C ILE A 259 20.20 -1.98 11.60
N LEU A 260 19.84 -1.66 10.35
CA LEU A 260 20.75 -1.73 9.21
C LEU A 260 21.95 -0.79 9.36
N LEU A 261 21.74 0.42 9.87
CA LEU A 261 22.81 1.38 10.11
C LEU A 261 23.79 0.90 11.19
N LEU A 262 23.27 0.37 12.30
CA LEU A 262 24.06 -0.20 13.39
C LEU A 262 24.86 -1.42 12.91
N ALA A 263 24.20 -2.37 12.25
CA ALA A 263 24.85 -3.56 11.70
C ALA A 263 25.95 -3.19 10.69
N ASN A 264 25.69 -2.22 9.79
CA ASN A 264 26.68 -1.78 8.80
C ASN A 264 27.93 -1.15 9.42
N ILE A 265 27.77 -0.37 10.49
CA ILE A 265 28.92 0.23 11.19
C ILE A 265 29.64 -0.82 12.03
N HIS A 266 28.90 -1.75 12.63
CA HIS A 266 29.45 -2.84 13.43
C HIS A 266 30.36 -3.76 12.59
N ILE A 267 29.89 -4.23 11.42
CA ILE A 267 30.69 -5.09 10.54
C ILE A 267 31.94 -4.39 9.99
N ARG A 268 31.86 -3.08 9.69
CA ARG A 268 33.01 -2.30 9.23
C ARG A 268 34.09 -2.14 10.30
N ARG A 269 33.70 -2.11 11.57
CA ARG A 269 34.63 -2.02 12.70
C ARG A 269 35.21 -3.38 13.07
N ASN A 270 34.41 -4.44 12.97
CA ASN A 270 34.78 -5.79 13.39
C ASN A 270 34.67 -6.81 12.23
N PRO A 271 35.45 -6.67 11.14
CA PRO A 271 35.28 -7.46 9.92
C PRO A 271 35.70 -8.94 10.04
N LYS A 272 36.19 -9.38 11.20
CA LYS A 272 36.79 -10.72 11.40
C LYS A 272 36.14 -11.52 12.53
N THR A 273 34.97 -11.12 13.02
CA THR A 273 34.41 -11.69 14.25
C THR A 273 33.05 -12.33 13.97
N ASP A 274 33.07 -13.55 13.47
CA ASP A 274 31.89 -14.36 13.12
C ASP A 274 30.94 -14.67 14.30
N GLN A 275 31.23 -14.19 15.52
CA GLN A 275 30.58 -14.65 16.76
C GLN A 275 30.19 -13.54 17.75
N GLN A 276 30.21 -12.26 17.39
CA GLN A 276 29.74 -11.24 18.34
C GLN A 276 28.20 -11.21 18.40
N SER A 277 27.66 -11.82 19.45
CA SER A 277 26.23 -11.74 19.82
C SER A 277 25.81 -10.36 20.35
N LYS A 278 26.77 -9.45 20.58
CA LYS A 278 26.56 -8.13 21.17
C LYS A 278 27.10 -7.03 20.27
N LEU A 279 26.31 -5.98 20.12
CA LEU A 279 26.71 -4.76 19.42
C LEU A 279 27.90 -4.09 20.13
N ASP A 280 28.93 -3.73 19.36
CA ASP A 280 30.09 -2.97 19.83
C ASP A 280 29.68 -1.55 20.26
N ASP A 281 29.99 -1.17 21.49
CA ASP A 281 29.69 0.15 22.06
C ASP A 281 30.33 1.29 21.23
N ASN A 282 31.47 1.03 20.59
CA ASN A 282 32.09 2.02 19.70
C ASN A 282 31.33 2.19 18.38
N ALA A 283 30.69 1.13 17.87
CA ALA A 283 29.81 1.22 16.71
C ALA A 283 28.57 2.08 17.04
N LEU A 284 28.01 1.89 18.24
CA LEU A 284 26.91 2.73 18.74
C LEU A 284 27.32 4.20 18.85
N ASN A 285 28.51 4.47 19.42
CA ASN A 285 29.05 5.82 19.53
C ASN A 285 29.22 6.51 18.17
N ASP A 286 29.66 5.77 17.15
CA ASP A 286 29.78 6.30 15.79
C ASP A 286 28.43 6.62 15.16
N VAL A 287 27.45 5.73 15.32
CA VAL A 287 26.07 5.98 14.86
C VAL A 287 25.50 7.22 15.54
N MET A 288 25.65 7.33 16.87
CA MET A 288 25.20 8.48 17.63
C MET A 288 25.84 9.78 17.12
N LYS A 289 27.15 9.80 16.93
CA LYS A 289 27.88 10.97 16.39
C LYS A 289 27.36 11.35 15.00
N ARG A 290 27.05 10.37 14.14
CA ARG A 290 26.53 10.61 12.79
C ARG A 290 25.11 11.18 12.82
N LEU A 291 24.20 10.55 13.56
CA LEU A 291 22.79 10.98 13.67
C LEU A 291 22.67 12.41 14.19
N PHE A 292 23.42 12.74 15.25
CA PHE A 292 23.32 14.04 15.89
C PHE A 292 24.28 15.10 15.32
N LYS A 293 25.06 14.77 14.29
CA LYS A 293 26.00 15.71 13.67
C LYS A 293 25.30 17.00 13.21
N ASN A 294 24.15 16.86 12.55
CA ASN A 294 23.39 18.00 12.04
C ASN A 294 22.77 18.82 13.18
N TYR A 295 22.23 18.16 14.21
CA TYR A 295 21.71 18.83 15.40
C TYR A 295 22.80 19.64 16.13
N LYS A 296 23.99 19.04 16.37
CA LYS A 296 25.12 19.73 17.03
C LYS A 296 25.59 20.94 16.20
N LYS A 297 25.64 20.82 14.87
CA LYS A 297 25.94 21.95 13.96
C LYS A 297 24.90 23.07 14.06
N TRP A 298 23.61 22.72 14.08
CA TRP A 298 22.53 23.70 14.23
C TRP A 298 22.58 24.43 15.57
N CYS A 299 22.84 23.71 16.67
CA CYS A 299 23.02 24.33 17.99
C CYS A 299 24.15 25.35 17.97
N LYS A 300 25.31 24.98 17.38
CA LYS A 300 26.46 25.88 17.22
C LYS A 300 26.11 27.11 16.38
N TYR A 301 25.42 26.91 15.26
CA TYR A 301 24.98 28.01 14.38
C TYR A 301 24.05 28.99 15.11
N LEU A 302 23.11 28.47 15.91
CA LEU A 302 22.16 29.27 16.69
C LEU A 302 22.74 29.80 18.02
N GLY A 303 24.02 29.55 18.34
CA GLY A 303 24.65 29.94 19.61
C GLY A 303 24.06 29.24 20.84
N ARG A 304 23.36 28.11 20.68
CA ARG A 304 22.72 27.36 21.77
C ARG A 304 23.60 26.21 22.24
N LYS A 305 23.57 25.92 23.55
CA LYS A 305 24.17 24.69 24.10
C LYS A 305 23.37 23.48 23.62
N SER A 306 24.09 22.44 23.20
CA SER A 306 23.50 21.15 22.86
C SER A 306 22.89 20.51 24.11
N SER A 307 21.68 19.96 23.99
CA SER A 307 21.08 19.13 25.06
C SER A 307 21.64 17.71 25.10
N LEU A 308 22.43 17.34 24.08
CA LEU A 308 23.23 16.11 24.08
C LEU A 308 24.55 16.39 24.79
N TRP A 309 24.98 15.41 25.59
CA TRP A 309 26.29 15.38 26.22
C TRP A 309 27.45 15.53 25.22
#